data_AF-A0A6A3WMD2-F1
#
_entry.id   AF-A0A6A3WMD2-F1
#
_cell.length_a   1.000
_cell.length_b   1.000
_cell.length_c   1.000
_cell.angle_alpha   90.00
_cell.angle_beta   90.00
_cell.angle_gamma   90.00
#
_symmetry.space_group_name_H-M   'P 1'
#
loop_
_entity.id
_entity.type
_entity.pdbx_description
1 polymer ?
#
loop_
_entity_poly.entity_id
_entity_poly.type
_entity_poly.pdbx_seq_one_letter_code
_entity_poly.pdbx_strand_id
1 'polypeptide(L)' 'METNAAFAEELYKVIKDSNVYKNEYSDKKIVIVFDNAPVHSQTEALVPAQDDLVLLRLEPYSPMCNPIDNYFTAL' A
#
# COMPACT_ATOMS: atom_id res chain seq x y z
N MET A 1 5.50 14.53 0.79
CA MET A 1 4.10 14.22 0.41
C MET A 1 4.05 13.66 -1.00
N GLU A 2 4.58 14.35 -2.03
CA GLU A 2 4.84 13.74 -3.34
C GLU A 2 5.74 12.50 -3.24
N THR A 3 6.71 12.51 -2.33
CA THR A 3 7.60 11.38 -2.05
C THR A 3 6.85 10.09 -1.69
N ASN A 4 5.74 10.17 -0.94
CA ASN A 4 4.98 8.98 -0.53
C ASN A 4 4.17 8.41 -1.70
N ALA A 5 3.63 9.28 -2.56
CA ALA A 5 2.91 8.86 -3.76
C ALA A 5 3.85 8.25 -4.79
N ALA A 6 5.01 8.89 -5.02
CA ALA A 6 6.06 8.36 -5.87
C ALA A 6 6.58 7.01 -5.35
N PHE A 7 6.76 6.88 -4.04
CA PHE A 7 7.16 5.63 -3.41
C PHE A 7 6.10 4.53 -3.57
N ALA A 8 4.81 4.84 -3.40
CA ALA A 8 3.73 3.88 -3.61
C ALA A 8 3.64 3.42 -5.08
N GLU A 9 3.86 4.33 -6.03
CA GLU A 9 3.91 4.00 -7.45
C GLU A 9 5.13 3.14 -7.81
N GLU A 10 6.30 3.45 -7.26
CA GLU A 10 7.51 2.64 -7.43
C GLU A 10 7.32 1.24 -6.84
N LEU A 11 6.77 1.14 -5.63
CA LEU A 11 6.47 -0.13 -4.98
C LEU A 11 5.51 -0.97 -5.82
N TYR A 12 4.46 -0.36 -6.37
CA TYR A 12 3.54 -1.02 -7.28
C TYR A 12 4.27 -1.61 -8.50
N LYS A 13 5.15 -0.83 -9.16
CA LYS A 13 5.94 -1.31 -10.31
C LYS A 13 6.84 -2.48 -9.93
N VAL A 14 7.57 -2.37 -8.82
CA VAL A 14 8.46 -3.42 -8.32
C VAL A 14 7.70 -4.71 -7.99
N ILE A 15 6.53 -4.61 -7.34
CA ILE A 15 5.68 -5.76 -7.04
C ILE A 15 5.19 -6.41 -8.34
N LYS A 16 4.65 -5.64 -9.28
CA LYS A 16 4.19 -6.16 -10.58
C LYS A 16 5.30 -6.86 -11.35
N ASP A 17 6.54 -6.37 -11.22
CA ASP A 17 7.68 -6.96 -11.89
C ASP A 17 8.27 -8.20 -11.20
N SER A 18 7.93 -8.42 -9.93
CA SER A 18 8.41 -9.57 -9.16
C SER A 18 7.92 -10.90 -9.73
N ASN A 19 8.79 -11.91 -9.71
CA ASN A 19 8.43 -13.27 -10.15
C ASN A 19 7.31 -13.87 -9.28
N VAL A 20 7.30 -13.57 -7.99
CA VAL A 20 6.25 -14.03 -7.06
C VAL A 20 4.88 -13.53 -7.52
N TYR A 21 4.75 -12.23 -7.78
CA TYR A 21 3.48 -11.69 -8.27
C TYR A 21 3.10 -12.28 -9.62
N LYS A 22 4.03 -12.33 -10.58
CA LYS A 22 3.77 -12.86 -11.93
C LYS A 22 3.29 -14.32 -11.91
N ASN A 23 3.88 -15.15 -11.04
CA ASN A 23 3.59 -16.58 -10.98
C ASN A 23 2.38 -16.94 -10.12
N GLU A 24 2.16 -16.22 -9.02
CA GLU A 24 1.20 -16.62 -7.99
C GLU A 24 0.00 -15.65 -7.85
N TYR A 25 0.12 -14.41 -8.31
CA TYR A 25 -0.85 -13.34 -8.03
C TYR A 25 -1.21 -12.46 -9.23
N SER A 26 -0.91 -12.89 -10.46
CA SER A 26 -1.10 -12.06 -11.66
C SER A 26 -2.57 -11.71 -11.98
N ASP A 27 -3.53 -12.47 -11.43
CA ASP A 27 -4.96 -12.20 -11.50
C ASP A 27 -5.50 -11.44 -10.27
N LYS A 28 -4.63 -11.06 -9.32
CA LYS A 28 -5.00 -10.40 -8.07
C LYS A 28 -4.68 -8.91 -8.11
N LYS A 29 -5.54 -8.14 -7.44
CA LYS A 29 -5.31 -6.71 -7.18
C LYS A 29 -4.22 -6.53 -6.13
N ILE A 30 -3.41 -5.49 -6.30
CA ILE A 30 -2.47 -5.01 -5.29
C ILE A 30 -3.21 -4.04 -4.38
N VAL A 31 -3.11 -4.25 -3.07
CA VAL A 31 -3.73 -3.39 -2.07
C VAL A 31 -2.64 -2.73 -1.24
N ILE A 32 -2.60 -1.39 -1.24
CA ILE A 32 -1.73 -0.61 -0.35
C ILE A 32 -2.59 -0.06 0.78
N VAL A 33 -2.19 -0.36 2.02
CA VAL A 33 -2.88 0.08 3.23
C VAL A 33 -2.05 1.17 3.90
N PHE A 34 -2.66 2.34 4.09
CA PHE A 34 -2.06 3.47 4.80
C PHE A 34 -2.62 3.56 6.23
N ASP A 35 -1.77 3.93 7.18
CA ASP A 35 -2.26 4.40 8.46
C ASP A 35 -2.99 5.75 8.31
N ASN A 36 -3.64 6.21 9.38
CA ASN A 36 -4.33 7.49 9.36
C ASN A 36 -3.43 8.69 9.71
N ALA A 37 -2.10 8.55 9.74
CA ALA A 37 -1.25 9.65 10.16
C ALA A 37 -1.32 10.82 9.15
N PRO A 38 -1.21 12.08 9.61
CA PRO A 38 -1.37 13.25 8.75
C PRO A 38 -0.43 13.26 7.54
N VAL A 39 0.75 12.67 7.66
CA VAL A 39 1.75 12.58 6.58
C VAL A 39 1.27 11.77 5.37
N HIS A 40 0.29 10.87 5.55
CA HIS A 40 -0.29 10.08 4.48
C HIS A 40 -1.52 10.74 3.86
N SER A 41 -2.10 11.79 4.45
CA SER A 41 -3.44 12.35 4.10
C SER A 41 -3.71 12.70 2.63
N GLN A 42 -2.67 12.83 1.80
CA GLN A 42 -2.81 13.17 0.39
C GLN A 42 -2.30 12.08 -0.55
N THR A 43 -1.74 10.99 -0.04
CA THR A 43 -1.05 9.99 -0.88
C THR A 43 -2.02 9.34 -1.86
N GLU A 44 -3.23 9.00 -1.45
CA GLU A 44 -4.24 8.36 -2.30
C GLU A 44 -4.73 9.26 -3.42
N ALA A 45 -4.76 10.58 -3.22
CA ALA A 45 -5.16 11.53 -4.25
C ALA A 45 -4.06 11.78 -5.29
N LEU A 46 -2.80 11.52 -4.94
CA LEU A 46 -1.62 11.81 -5.76
C LEU A 46 -1.09 10.58 -6.51
N VAL A 47 -1.41 9.37 -6.05
CA VAL A 47 -1.01 8.12 -6.73
C VAL A 47 -1.81 7.96 -8.03
N PRO A 48 -1.17 7.72 -9.19
CA PRO A 48 -1.87 7.46 -10.44
C PRO A 48 -2.81 6.26 -10.33
N ALA A 49 -4.02 6.40 -10.87
CA ALA A 49 -4.99 5.31 -10.90
C ALA A 49 -4.48 4.15 -11.78
N GLN A 50 -4.64 2.92 -11.28
CA GLN A 50 -4.38 1.67 -12.02
C GLN A 50 -5.57 0.73 -11.77
N ASP A 51 -5.98 -0.03 -12.78
CA ASP A 51 -7.21 -0.85 -12.71
C ASP A 51 -7.16 -1.95 -11.63
N ASP A 52 -5.95 -2.40 -11.29
CA ASP A 52 -5.65 -3.46 -10.33
C ASP A 52 -4.94 -2.95 -9.06
N LEU A 53 -4.88 -1.63 -8.84
CA LEU A 53 -4.38 -1.03 -7.60
C LEU A 53 -5.54 -0.53 -6.74
N VAL A 54 -5.56 -0.94 -5.49
CA VAL A 54 -6.52 -0.49 -4.47
C VAL A 54 -5.76 0.20 -3.36
N LEU A 55 -6.18 1.42 -3.03
CA LEU A 55 -5.62 2.20 -1.93
C LEU A 55 -6.64 2.22 -0.79
N LEU A 56 -6.24 1.78 0.40
CA LEU A 56 -7.06 1.77 1.60
C LEU A 56 -6.42 2.63 2.68
N ARG A 57 -7.23 3.38 3.40
CA ARG A 57 -6.84 4.10 4.61
C ARG A 57 -7.50 3.47 5.82
N LEU A 58 -6.71 3.23 6.85
CA LEU A 58 -7.23 2.78 8.13
C LEU A 58 -7.92 3.92 8.88
N GLU A 59 -8.98 3.59 9.61
CA GLU A 59 -9.61 4.52 10.53
C GLU A 59 -8.71 4.84 11.74
N PRO A 60 -8.90 5.99 12.41
CA PRO A 60 -8.16 6.34 13.62
C PRO A 60 -8.12 5.20 14.65
N TYR A 61 -7.00 5.04 15.34
CA TYR A 61 -6.81 4.08 16.44
C TYR A 61 -7.12 2.62 16.08
N SER A 62 -6.80 2.21 14.85
CA SER A 62 -7.00 0.84 14.36
C SER A 62 -5.69 0.04 14.14
N PRO A 63 -4.75 -0.01 15.11
CA PRO A 63 -3.46 -0.70 14.91
C PRO A 63 -3.63 -2.21 14.70
N MET A 64 -4.66 -2.82 15.28
CA MET A 64 -4.98 -4.24 15.07
C MET A 64 -5.34 -4.58 13.62
N CYS A 65 -5.75 -3.56 12.84
CA CYS A 65 -6.06 -3.67 11.42
C CYS A 65 -4.84 -3.37 10.53
N ASN A 66 -3.70 -2.98 11.12
CA ASN A 66 -2.46 -2.71 10.39
C ASN A 66 -1.55 -3.94 10.42
N PRO A 67 -1.36 -4.66 9.29
CA PRO A 67 -0.52 -5.85 9.26
C PRO A 67 0.94 -5.59 9.69
N ILE A 68 1.42 -4.36 9.50
CA ILE A 68 2.78 -3.97 9.86
C ILE A 68 2.93 -3.87 11.39
N ASP A 69 1.92 -3.37 12.11
CA ASP A 69 1.96 -3.28 13.57
C ASP A 69 1.98 -4.68 14.22
N ASN A 70 1.27 -5.64 13.63
CA ASN A 70 1.34 -7.05 14.05
C ASN A 70 2.75 -7.63 13.85
N TYR A 71 3.42 -7.30 12.75
CA TYR A 71 4.80 -7.74 12.50
C TYR A 71 5.77 -7.18 13.55
N PHE A 72 5.68 -5.88 13.85
CA PHE A 72 6.54 -5.25 14.86
C PHE A 72 6.28 -5.71 16.29
N THR A 73 5.06 -6.13 16.61
CA THR A 73 4.72 -6.67 17.94
C THR A 73 5.29 -8.09 18.13
N ALA A 74 5.59 -8.81 17.05
CA ALA A 74 6.14 -10.16 17.08
C ALA A 74 7.69 -10.20 17.06
N LEU A 75 8.35 -9.05 16.87
CA LEU A 75 9.80 -8.87 16.93
C LEU A 75 10.26 -8.64 18.38
#